data_AF-A0A453C075-F1
#
_entry.id   AF-A0A453C075-F1
#
_cell.length_a   1.000
_cell.length_b   1.000
_cell.length_c   1.000
_cell.angle_alpha   90.00
_cell.angle_beta   90.00
_cell.angle_gamma   90.00
#
_symmetry.space_group_name_H-M   'P 1'
#
loop_
_entity.id
_entity.type
_entity.pdbx_description
1 polymer ?
#
loop_
_entity_poly.entity_id
_entity_poly.type
_entity_poly.pdbx_seq_one_letter_code
_entity_poly.pdbx_strand_id
1 'polypeptide(L)'
;ILDTLGCLMTTLSPDGGFISRTTKGTQISILAFEVANTILKGASVMQSLSEDSVTYFKQVVLPSEGVQNLISSDMGELMRIVANDRREELKVFSQEIVRFGNRCKNPQWHNLDRYFVKLESESVPQKQLKETATVEMQKLMALVQRTTDLYHELHALDRFEQDYRCQLKGSESSNQIEKGR
;
A
#
# COMPACT_ATOMS: atom_id res chain seq x y z
N ILE A 1 6.21 12.09 3.15
CA ILE A 1 5.57 10.93 3.83
C ILE A 1 5.48 9.74 2.87
N LEU A 2 4.92 9.92 1.66
CA LEU A 2 4.88 8.88 0.62
C LEU A 2 6.29 8.37 0.23
N ASP A 3 7.23 9.30 0.02
CA ASP A 3 8.61 8.97 -0.41
C ASP A 3 9.42 8.22 0.66
N THR A 4 9.08 8.42 1.94
CA THR A 4 9.74 7.73 3.05
C THR A 4 9.29 6.28 3.15
N LEU A 5 8.04 5.98 2.76
CA LEU A 5 7.44 4.65 2.88
C LEU A 5 7.80 3.72 1.70
N GLY A 6 7.94 4.25 0.48
CA GLY A 6 8.40 3.48 -0.68
C GLY A 6 9.82 2.92 -0.50
N CYS A 7 10.68 3.62 0.24
CA CYS A 7 12.06 3.20 0.52
C CYS A 7 12.19 2.12 1.61
N LEU A 8 11.25 2.01 2.56
CA LEU A 8 11.34 1.07 3.70
C LEU A 8 11.36 -0.42 3.28
N MET A 9 11.01 -0.72 2.03
CA MET A 9 10.85 -2.07 1.50
C MET A 9 12.12 -2.64 0.85
N THR A 10 13.21 -1.89 0.74
CA THR A 10 14.46 -2.37 0.10
C THR A 10 15.46 -2.98 1.09
N THR A 11 15.27 -2.82 2.39
CA THR A 11 16.26 -3.22 3.42
C THR A 11 15.96 -4.54 4.14
N LEU A 12 14.91 -5.26 3.77
CA LEU A 12 14.64 -6.59 4.31
C LEU A 12 15.39 -7.65 3.49
N SER A 13 16.48 -8.15 4.04
CA SER A 13 17.24 -9.28 3.49
C SER A 13 16.33 -10.53 3.33
N PRO A 14 16.61 -11.42 2.37
CA PRO A 14 15.75 -12.56 2.03
C PRO A 14 15.56 -13.59 3.16
N ASP A 15 16.42 -13.57 4.18
CA ASP A 15 16.49 -14.56 5.27
C ASP A 15 15.76 -14.13 6.57
N GLY A 16 15.24 -12.90 6.64
CA GLY A 16 14.48 -12.40 7.80
C GLY A 16 12.99 -12.74 7.72
N GLY A 17 12.67 -14.02 7.58
CA GLY A 17 11.33 -14.47 7.20
C GLY A 17 10.25 -14.24 8.26
N PHE A 18 9.27 -13.39 7.96
CA PHE A 18 7.88 -13.68 8.36
C PHE A 18 7.37 -14.82 7.49
N ILE A 19 7.71 -16.05 7.85
CA ILE A 19 7.07 -17.23 7.27
C ILE A 19 5.60 -17.16 7.66
N SER A 20 4.74 -16.76 6.73
CA SER A 20 3.30 -17.01 6.83
C SER A 20 3.12 -18.53 6.78
N ARG A 21 3.17 -19.15 7.95
CA ARG A 21 2.80 -20.55 8.12
C ARG A 21 1.27 -20.58 7.93
N THR A 22 0.83 -20.90 6.72
CA THR A 22 -0.59 -21.12 6.43
C THR A 22 -1.02 -22.41 7.15
N THR A 23 -1.40 -22.27 8.41
CA THR A 23 -2.07 -23.35 9.12
C THR A 23 -3.44 -23.52 8.48
N LYS A 24 -3.61 -24.56 7.65
CA LYS A 24 -4.93 -25.01 7.20
C LYS A 24 -5.84 -25.12 8.42
N GLY A 25 -6.76 -24.17 8.58
CA GLY A 25 -7.68 -24.09 9.71
C GLY A 25 -7.87 -22.71 10.35
N THR A 26 -6.99 -21.72 10.13
CA THR A 26 -7.13 -20.41 10.77
C THR A 26 -7.43 -19.32 9.74
N GLN A 27 -8.72 -19.09 9.50
CA GLN A 27 -9.21 -17.97 8.71
C GLN A 27 -9.09 -16.67 9.54
N ILE A 28 -7.86 -16.14 9.65
CA ILE A 28 -7.47 -14.72 9.73
C ILE A 28 -5.95 -14.70 9.54
N SER A 29 -5.49 -14.23 8.38
CA SER A 29 -4.18 -13.59 8.27
C SER A 29 -4.27 -12.55 7.17
N ILE A 30 -4.75 -11.36 7.55
CA ILE A 30 -4.52 -10.15 6.77
C ILE A 30 -3.37 -9.43 7.48
N LEU A 31 -2.23 -9.29 6.81
CA LEU A 31 -1.08 -8.58 7.36
C LEU A 31 -1.40 -7.09 7.43
N ALA A 32 -1.33 -6.49 8.62
CA ALA A 32 -1.63 -5.07 8.81
C ALA A 32 -0.79 -4.17 7.90
N PHE A 33 0.49 -4.51 7.72
CA PHE A 33 1.40 -3.80 6.80
C PHE A 33 0.96 -3.90 5.33
N GLU A 34 0.45 -5.06 4.92
CA GLU A 34 -0.05 -5.25 3.55
C GLU A 34 -1.30 -4.40 3.29
N VAL A 35 -2.21 -4.35 4.27
CA VAL A 35 -3.39 -3.48 4.20
C VAL A 35 -3.00 -2.01 4.19
N ALA A 36 -2.04 -1.62 5.04
CA ALA A 36 -1.56 -0.25 5.08
C ALA A 36 -0.97 0.17 3.72
N ASN A 37 -0.21 -0.70 3.06
CA ASN A 37 0.31 -0.47 1.71
C ASN A 37 -0.81 -0.33 0.68
N THR A 38 -1.85 -1.17 0.72
CA THR A 38 -2.99 -1.04 -0.19
C THR A 38 -3.80 0.23 0.08
N ILE A 39 -3.99 0.63 1.33
CA ILE A 39 -4.63 1.93 1.67
C ILE A 39 -3.81 3.07 1.08
N LEU A 40 -2.48 3.05 1.21
CA LEU A 40 -1.59 4.05 0.65
C LEU A 40 -1.74 4.16 -0.87
N LYS A 41 -1.80 3.01 -1.55
CA LYS A 41 -2.07 2.93 -2.98
C LYS A 41 -3.43 3.54 -3.34
N GLY A 42 -4.48 3.21 -2.58
CA GLY A 42 -5.81 3.79 -2.73
C GLY A 42 -5.82 5.32 -2.55
N ALA A 43 -5.09 5.83 -1.55
CA ALA A 43 -4.95 7.27 -1.32
C ALA A 43 -4.23 7.97 -2.48
N SER A 44 -3.17 7.35 -3.02
CA SER A 44 -2.45 7.84 -4.20
C SER A 44 -3.36 7.91 -5.44
N VAL A 45 -4.12 6.85 -5.71
CA VAL A 45 -5.11 6.83 -6.80
C VAL A 45 -6.13 7.95 -6.61
N MET A 46 -6.70 8.09 -5.41
CA MET A 46 -7.68 9.14 -5.10
C MET A 46 -7.10 10.54 -5.30
N GLN A 47 -5.86 10.78 -4.85
CA GLN A 47 -5.17 12.05 -5.01
C GLN A 47 -4.91 12.37 -6.49
N SER A 48 -4.51 11.38 -7.29
CA SER A 48 -4.25 11.56 -8.73
C SER A 48 -5.49 11.99 -9.53
N LEU A 49 -6.68 11.68 -9.00
CA LEU A 49 -7.98 12.04 -9.57
C LEU A 49 -8.59 13.31 -8.96
N SER A 50 -7.87 13.99 -8.06
CA SER A 50 -8.29 15.28 -7.50
C SER A 50 -8.41 16.36 -8.58
N GLU A 51 -9.23 17.37 -8.32
CA GLU A 51 -9.42 18.49 -9.26
C GLU A 51 -8.12 19.21 -9.56
N ASP A 52 -7.29 19.43 -8.54
CA ASP A 52 -5.96 20.04 -8.70
C ASP A 52 -5.05 19.19 -9.57
N SER A 53 -4.99 17.88 -9.32
CA SER A 53 -4.12 16.97 -10.08
C SER A 53 -4.57 16.85 -11.54
N VAL A 54 -5.88 16.73 -11.78
CA VAL A 54 -6.44 16.67 -13.14
C VAL A 54 -6.23 18.00 -13.87
N THR A 55 -6.39 19.13 -13.19
CA THR A 55 -6.17 20.45 -13.78
C THR A 55 -4.71 20.65 -14.14
N TYR A 56 -3.79 20.32 -13.22
CA TYR A 56 -2.36 20.35 -13.48
C TYR A 56 -1.97 19.46 -14.67
N PHE A 57 -2.50 18.24 -14.72
CA PHE A 57 -2.21 17.32 -15.83
C PHE A 57 -2.66 17.91 -17.17
N LYS A 58 -3.88 18.46 -17.22
CA LYS A 58 -4.46 19.04 -18.45
C LYS A 58 -3.78 20.32 -18.92
N GLN A 59 -3.37 21.18 -17.99
CA GLN A 59 -2.88 22.52 -18.30
C GLN A 59 -1.36 22.62 -18.37
N VAL A 60 -0.64 21.73 -17.68
CA VAL A 60 0.82 21.81 -17.55
C VAL A 60 1.49 20.60 -18.19
N VAL A 61 1.08 19.37 -17.82
CA VAL A 61 1.78 18.15 -18.26
C VAL A 61 1.50 17.86 -19.74
N LEU A 62 0.23 17.73 -20.11
CA LEU A 62 -0.16 17.35 -21.46
C LEU A 62 0.25 18.35 -22.54
N PRO A 63 0.17 19.68 -22.33
CA PRO A 63 0.62 20.66 -23.33
C PRO A 63 2.14 20.83 -23.41
N SER A 64 2.92 20.16 -22.55
CA SER A 64 4.38 20.29 -22.57
C SER A 64 4.98 19.80 -23.88
N GLU A 65 6.02 20.48 -24.35
CA GLU A 65 6.69 20.15 -25.62
C GLU A 65 7.14 18.68 -25.68
N GLY A 66 7.66 18.14 -24.57
CA GLY A 66 8.07 16.75 -24.48
C GLY A 66 6.91 15.77 -24.73
N VAL A 67 5.74 16.02 -24.14
CA VAL A 67 4.56 15.17 -24.35
C VAL A 67 4.02 15.33 -25.78
N GLN A 68 3.91 16.57 -26.25
CA GLN A 68 3.38 16.90 -27.57
C GLN A 68 4.24 16.33 -28.72
N ASN A 69 5.57 16.35 -28.56
CA ASN A 69 6.50 15.89 -29.60
C ASN A 69 6.83 14.40 -29.52
N LEU A 70 6.83 13.78 -28.33
CA LEU A 70 7.25 12.38 -28.17
C LEU A 70 6.08 11.40 -28.06
N ILE A 71 4.90 11.84 -27.63
CA ILE A 71 3.74 10.97 -27.41
C ILE A 71 2.67 11.23 -28.47
N SER A 72 2.06 12.42 -28.45
CA SER A 72 1.04 12.81 -29.43
C SER A 72 0.75 14.30 -29.31
N SER A 73 0.47 14.95 -30.44
CA SER A 73 -0.05 16.32 -30.48
C SER A 73 -1.57 16.40 -30.38
N ASP A 74 -2.28 15.26 -30.47
CA ASP A 74 -3.73 15.19 -30.29
C ASP A 74 -4.07 15.10 -28.80
N MET A 75 -4.62 16.19 -28.27
CA MET A 75 -5.06 16.26 -26.88
C MET A 75 -6.16 15.22 -26.53
N GLY A 76 -7.01 14.85 -27.49
CA GLY A 76 -8.01 13.79 -27.31
C GLY A 76 -7.36 12.42 -27.13
N GLU A 77 -6.33 12.12 -27.92
CA GLU A 77 -5.53 10.91 -27.78
C GLU A 77 -4.80 10.86 -26.43
N LEU A 78 -4.12 11.95 -26.05
CA LEU A 78 -3.43 12.05 -24.76
C LEU A 78 -4.38 11.84 -23.58
N MET A 79 -5.56 12.47 -23.60
CA MET A 79 -6.57 12.29 -22.56
C MET A 79 -7.06 10.84 -22.48
N ARG A 80 -7.20 10.14 -23.62
CA ARG A 80 -7.59 8.73 -23.66
C ARG A 80 -6.49 7.82 -23.10
N ILE A 81 -5.22 8.10 -23.39
CA ILE A 81 -4.07 7.38 -22.81
C ILE A 81 -4.09 7.53 -21.29
N VAL A 82 -4.14 8.76 -20.77
CA VAL A 82 -4.18 9.01 -19.33
C VAL A 82 -5.38 8.32 -18.67
N ALA A 83 -6.56 8.41 -19.27
CA ALA A 83 -7.75 7.75 -18.73
C ALA A 83 -7.62 6.22 -18.71
N ASN A 84 -6.98 5.62 -19.72
CA ASN A 84 -6.68 4.19 -19.73
C ASN A 84 -5.68 3.80 -18.64
N ASP A 85 -4.60 4.56 -18.48
CA ASP A 85 -3.58 4.30 -17.45
C ASP A 85 -4.19 4.36 -16.04
N ARG A 86 -5.03 5.36 -15.77
CA ARG A 86 -5.73 5.48 -14.48
C ARG A 86 -6.74 4.36 -14.24
N ARG A 87 -7.43 3.90 -15.29
CA ARG A 87 -8.34 2.74 -15.18
C ARG A 87 -7.57 1.45 -14.84
N GLU A 88 -6.41 1.23 -15.47
CA GLU A 88 -5.59 0.07 -15.16
C GLU A 88 -5.04 0.13 -13.74
N GLU A 89 -4.56 1.30 -13.29
CA GLU A 89 -4.11 1.49 -11.90
C GLU A 89 -5.24 1.19 -10.89
N LEU A 90 -6.46 1.70 -11.15
CA LEU A 90 -7.63 1.44 -10.33
C LEU A 90 -8.03 -0.04 -10.33
N LYS A 91 -7.89 -0.73 -11.46
CA LYS A 91 -8.18 -2.17 -11.58
C LYS A 91 -7.19 -3.01 -10.77
N VAL A 92 -5.90 -2.70 -10.81
CA VAL A 92 -4.91 -3.40 -9.97
C VAL A 92 -5.22 -3.15 -8.48
N PHE A 93 -5.58 -1.92 -8.11
CA PHE A 93 -6.01 -1.61 -6.74
C PHE A 93 -7.27 -2.40 -6.33
N SER A 94 -8.32 -2.46 -7.16
CA SER A 94 -9.55 -3.17 -6.83
C SER A 94 -9.32 -4.68 -6.67
N GLN A 95 -8.43 -5.28 -7.45
CA GLN A 95 -8.03 -6.69 -7.30
C GLN A 95 -7.41 -6.99 -5.93
N GLU A 96 -6.62 -6.07 -5.36
CA GLU A 96 -6.10 -6.21 -4.00
C GLU A 96 -7.23 -6.21 -2.97
N ILE A 97 -8.23 -5.33 -3.14
CA ILE A 97 -9.42 -5.27 -2.28
C ILE A 97 -10.25 -6.56 -2.37
N VAL A 98 -10.48 -7.07 -3.58
CA VAL A 98 -11.17 -8.36 -3.79
C VAL A 98 -10.43 -9.48 -3.07
N ARG A 99 -9.10 -9.53 -3.19
CA ARG A 99 -8.27 -10.54 -2.54
C ARG A 99 -8.37 -10.45 -1.02
N PHE A 100 -8.38 -9.26 -0.42
CA PHE A 100 -8.61 -9.11 1.02
C PHE A 100 -10.02 -9.54 1.41
N GLY A 101 -11.04 -9.12 0.66
CA GLY A 101 -12.42 -9.49 0.87
C GLY A 101 -12.61 -11.00 0.94
N ASN A 102 -12.07 -11.75 -0.02
CA ASN A 102 -12.13 -13.21 -0.07
C ASN A 102 -11.38 -13.92 1.09
N ARG A 103 -10.49 -13.21 1.79
CA ARG A 103 -9.80 -13.71 3.00
C ARG A 103 -10.53 -13.36 4.30
N CYS A 104 -11.55 -12.49 4.25
CA CYS A 104 -12.36 -12.16 5.43
C CYS A 104 -13.12 -13.38 5.95
N LYS A 105 -13.37 -13.41 7.26
CA LYS A 105 -14.20 -14.46 7.88
C LYS A 105 -15.68 -14.32 7.50
N ASN A 106 -16.17 -13.09 7.36
CA ASN A 106 -17.56 -12.84 7.02
C ASN A 106 -17.74 -12.95 5.48
N PRO A 107 -18.58 -13.88 4.99
CA PRO A 107 -18.82 -14.07 3.56
C PRO A 107 -19.42 -12.86 2.84
N GLN A 108 -20.01 -11.89 3.56
CA GLN A 108 -20.54 -10.67 2.94
C GLN A 108 -19.46 -9.85 2.22
N TRP A 109 -18.19 -10.02 2.61
CA TRP A 109 -17.03 -9.35 2.00
C TRP A 109 -16.40 -10.17 0.88
N HIS A 110 -16.94 -11.35 0.56
CA HIS A 110 -16.43 -12.19 -0.53
C HIS A 110 -17.04 -11.76 -1.86
N ASN A 111 -16.38 -12.15 -2.95
CA ASN A 111 -16.84 -11.94 -4.33
C ASN A 111 -17.10 -10.46 -4.69
N LEU A 112 -16.29 -9.55 -4.14
CA LEU A 112 -16.35 -8.11 -4.43
C LEU A 112 -16.04 -7.79 -5.90
N ASP A 113 -15.42 -8.70 -6.64
CA ASP A 113 -15.21 -8.59 -8.09
C ASP A 113 -16.54 -8.37 -8.84
N ARG A 114 -17.61 -9.08 -8.43
CA ARG A 114 -18.94 -8.92 -9.02
C ARG A 114 -19.50 -7.52 -8.80
N TYR A 115 -19.18 -6.92 -7.65
CA TYR A 115 -19.58 -5.56 -7.32
C TYR A 115 -18.83 -4.54 -8.18
N PHE A 116 -17.52 -4.70 -8.34
CA PHE A 116 -16.71 -3.81 -9.19
C PHE A 116 -17.10 -3.89 -10.67
N VAL A 117 -17.34 -5.09 -11.21
CA VAL A 117 -17.84 -5.27 -12.59
C VAL A 117 -19.18 -4.56 -12.79
N LYS A 118 -20.07 -4.62 -11.79
CA LYS A 118 -21.36 -3.91 -11.84
C LYS A 118 -21.15 -2.40 -11.87
N LEU A 119 -20.25 -1.87 -11.04
CA LEU A 119 -19.93 -0.43 -11.01
C LEU A 119 -19.34 0.08 -12.32
N GLU A 120 -18.57 -0.72 -13.05
CA GLU A 120 -18.07 -0.34 -14.40
C GLU A 120 -19.21 -0.16 -15.41
N SER A 121 -20.34 -0.85 -15.21
CA SER A 121 -21.51 -0.80 -16.11
C SER A 121 -22.56 0.25 -15.71
N GLU A 122 -22.56 0.73 -14.46
CA GLU A 122 -23.53 1.69 -13.95
C GLU A 122 -23.07 3.14 -14.20
N SER A 123 -23.81 3.88 -15.01
CA SER A 123 -23.43 5.23 -15.45
C SER A 123 -23.93 6.38 -14.56
N VAL A 124 -24.46 6.11 -13.36
CA VAL A 124 -25.15 7.13 -12.55
C VAL A 124 -24.15 7.85 -11.64
N PRO A 125 -23.89 9.17 -11.84
CA PRO A 125 -22.99 9.92 -10.98
C PRO A 125 -23.65 10.16 -9.62
N GLN A 126 -23.15 9.52 -8.57
CA GLN A 126 -23.66 9.72 -7.22
C GLN A 126 -22.76 10.68 -6.44
N LYS A 127 -23.11 11.98 -6.48
CA LYS A 127 -22.28 13.10 -5.98
C LYS A 127 -21.80 12.92 -4.52
N GLN A 128 -22.65 12.37 -3.65
CA GLN A 128 -22.34 12.13 -2.24
C GLN A 128 -21.20 11.12 -2.02
N LEU A 129 -20.93 10.21 -2.97
CA LEU A 129 -19.91 9.18 -2.79
C LEU A 129 -18.49 9.77 -2.75
N LYS A 130 -18.21 10.88 -3.44
CA LYS A 130 -16.88 11.50 -3.47
C LYS A 130 -16.50 12.09 -2.10
N GLU A 131 -17.41 12.87 -1.51
CA GLU A 131 -17.17 13.47 -0.19
C GLU A 131 -17.04 12.37 0.88
N THR A 132 -17.95 11.38 0.87
CA THR A 132 -17.86 10.24 1.80
C THR A 132 -16.56 9.47 1.64
N ALA A 133 -16.15 9.13 0.40
CA ALA A 133 -14.91 8.42 0.13
C ALA A 133 -13.67 9.20 0.62
N THR A 134 -13.68 10.53 0.48
CA THR A 134 -12.59 11.38 0.96
C THR A 134 -12.47 11.32 2.49
N VAL A 135 -13.60 11.41 3.20
CA VAL A 135 -13.62 11.34 4.67
C VAL A 135 -13.20 9.95 5.16
N GLU A 136 -13.69 8.88 4.53
CA GLU A 136 -13.30 7.51 4.89
C GLU A 136 -11.81 7.25 4.61
N MET A 137 -11.27 7.76 3.50
CA MET A 137 -9.84 7.66 3.19
C MET A 137 -8.98 8.37 4.24
N GLN A 138 -9.40 9.53 4.76
CA GLN A 138 -8.68 10.20 5.84
C GLN A 138 -8.61 9.34 7.12
N LYS A 139 -9.71 8.65 7.47
CA LYS A 139 -9.72 7.71 8.60
C LYS A 139 -8.78 6.53 8.37
N LEU A 140 -8.80 5.96 7.16
CA LEU A 140 -7.89 4.87 6.77
C LEU A 140 -6.43 5.31 6.83
N MET A 141 -6.10 6.53 6.38
CA MET A 141 -4.75 7.10 6.48
C MET A 141 -4.29 7.28 7.93
N ALA A 142 -5.19 7.60 8.86
CA ALA A 142 -4.85 7.63 10.28
C ALA A 142 -4.48 6.22 10.81
N LEU A 143 -5.09 5.16 10.30
CA LEU A 143 -4.71 3.77 10.62
C LEU A 143 -3.37 3.38 9.98
N VAL A 144 -3.10 3.84 8.76
CA VAL A 144 -1.79 3.68 8.11
C VAL A 144 -0.70 4.30 8.97
N GLN A 145 -0.90 5.52 9.47
CA GLN A 145 0.09 6.17 10.33
C GLN A 145 0.40 5.33 11.57
N ARG A 146 -0.62 4.82 12.28
CA ARG A 146 -0.42 3.94 13.43
C ARG A 146 0.31 2.65 13.07
N THR A 147 0.05 2.11 11.88
CA THR A 147 0.70 0.90 11.39
C THR A 147 2.18 1.16 11.06
N THR A 148 2.50 2.35 10.55
CA THR A 148 3.88 2.81 10.35
C THR A 148 4.60 2.99 11.68
N ASP A 149 3.95 3.57 12.69
CA ASP A 149 4.53 3.71 14.02
C ASP A 149 4.84 2.31 14.60
N LEU A 150 3.89 1.37 14.50
CA LEU A 150 4.09 -0.03 14.88
C LEU A 150 5.29 -0.67 14.15
N TYR A 151 5.48 -0.39 12.86
CA TYR A 151 6.63 -0.88 12.09
C TYR A 151 7.96 -0.41 12.71
N HIS A 152 8.06 0.88 13.02
CA HIS A 152 9.26 1.45 13.62
C HIS A 152 9.54 0.88 15.02
N GLU A 153 8.51 0.71 15.84
CA GLU A 153 8.64 0.11 17.18
C GLU A 153 9.07 -1.36 17.09
N LEU A 154 8.52 -2.13 16.16
CA LEU A 154 8.92 -3.52 15.94
C LEU A 154 10.39 -3.61 15.50
N HIS A 155 10.84 -2.71 14.63
CA HIS A 155 12.24 -2.63 14.23
C HIS A 155 13.14 -2.19 15.40
N ALA A 156 12.69 -1.29 16.26
CA ALA A 156 13.43 -0.90 17.46
C ALA A 156 13.60 -2.10 18.41
N LEU A 157 12.52 -2.86 18.63
CA LEU A 157 12.55 -4.08 19.44
C LEU A 157 13.55 -5.11 18.90
N ASP A 158 13.54 -5.39 17.59
CA ASP A 158 14.46 -6.35 16.97
C ASP A 158 15.94 -5.95 17.19
N ARG A 159 16.26 -4.65 17.07
CA ARG A 159 17.60 -4.14 17.39
C ARG A 159 17.97 -4.39 18.86
N PHE A 160 17.06 -4.08 19.79
CA PHE A 160 17.31 -4.32 21.22
C PHE A 160 17.51 -5.80 21.54
N GLU A 161 16.73 -6.70 20.92
CA GLU A 161 16.89 -8.14 21.07
C GLU A 161 18.21 -8.64 20.50
N GLN A 162 18.67 -8.08 19.38
CA GLN A 162 19.97 -8.40 18.81
C GLN A 162 21.11 -7.95 19.72
N ASP A 163 21.05 -6.71 20.22
CA ASP A 163 22.04 -6.17 21.17
C ASP A 163 22.09 -6.98 22.47
N TYR A 164 20.93 -7.37 23.00
CA TYR A 164 20.84 -8.22 24.19
C TYR A 164 21.47 -9.59 23.97
N ARG A 165 21.20 -10.23 22.82
CA ARG A 165 21.83 -11.52 22.45
C ARG A 165 23.35 -11.41 22.29
N CYS A 166 23.84 -10.29 21.75
CA CYS A 166 25.28 -10.02 21.65
C CYS A 166 25.94 -9.89 23.03
N GLN A 167 25.30 -9.18 23.96
CA GLN A 167 25.80 -9.03 25.32
C GLN A 167 25.91 -10.38 26.05
N LEU A 168 24.89 -11.24 25.96
CA LEU A 168 24.91 -12.57 26.56
C LEU A 168 26.08 -13.43 26.06
N LYS A 169 26.31 -13.45 24.74
CA LYS A 169 27.44 -14.18 24.14
C LYS A 169 28.79 -13.60 24.56
N GLY A 170 28.90 -12.28 24.68
CA GLY A 170 30.08 -11.60 25.20
C GLY A 170 30.40 -12.00 26.64
N SER A 171 29.40 -12.04 27.52
CA SER A 171 29.55 -12.44 28.92
C SER A 171 29.96 -13.91 29.09
N GLU A 172 29.46 -14.83 28.26
CA GLU A 172 29.86 -16.24 28.29
C GLU A 172 31.31 -16.46 27.85
N SER A 173 31.78 -15.72 26.84
CA SER A 173 33.17 -15.80 26.37
C SER A 173 34.18 -15.28 27.41
N SER A 174 33.82 -14.25 28.18
CA SER A 174 34.65 -13.72 29.27
C SER A 174 34.72 -14.69 30.45
N ASN A 175 33.62 -15.38 30.77
CA ASN A 175 33.55 -16.33 31.87
C ASN A 175 34.33 -17.64 31.61
N GLN A 176 34.52 -18.03 30.33
CA GLN A 176 35.38 -19.19 29.99
C GLN A 176 36.88 -18.87 30.09
N ILE A 177 37.27 -17.62 29.84
CA ILE A 177 38.68 -17.17 29.97
C ILE A 177 39.11 -17.16 31.44
N GLU A 178 38.22 -16.84 32.37
CA GLU A 178 38.54 -16.83 33.82
C GLU A 178 38.60 -18.22 34.46
N LYS A 179 37.90 -19.24 33.92
CA LYS A 179 37.92 -20.62 34.44
C LYS A 179 39.09 -21.48 33.92
N GLY A 180 39.86 -20.98 32.96
CA GLY A 180 41.00 -21.67 32.37
C GLY A 180 42.37 -21.39 33.03
N ARG A 181 42.39 -20.78 34.22
CA ARG A 181 43.61 -20.36 34.91
C ARG A 181 43.76 -20.99 36.29
#